data_AF-A0A7J7KTZ9-F1
#
_entry.id   AF-A0A7J7KTZ9-F1
#
_cell.length_a   1.000
_cell.length_b   1.000
_cell.length_c   1.000
_cell.angle_alpha   90.00
_cell.angle_beta   90.00
_cell.angle_gamma   90.00
#
_symmetry.space_group_name_H-M   'P 1'
#
loop_
_entity.id
_entity.type
_entity.pdbx_description
1 polymer ?
#
loop_
_entity_poly.entity_id
_entity_poly.type
_entity_poly.pdbx_seq_one_letter_code
_entity_poly.pdbx_strand_id
1 'polypeptide(L)'
;MPVVNRKSRFKRSFPTKEEQKILKKARVEAASLTSPEFKVLLSNSASTIVAFERFNSYVKEFEQRSEKEQRTSYDLIAEYLVSSPECKEIFNVISNKDLYSKFEIYHILKTLDSLLTALLKSSYKERFPSSAENICKQLAEGHFQKIYGLIISGKGRTNTTSIQLLTTVTAHGSLTTRLLFTNISFVREDVDALYNEKAVARFTKWMFGLLHTDTSELIEQVLSVLDKYVLSSTFITKTQRVKLFNITTVPQILECYNWHKSVKREKESTSQSEKPKVQSIVCEFVKSLLSNPKKCITFSDPEFGTGSRNMNHVVTHILVKSVLNNAYNDSQLEEVVVACLASRPDQLHRYLAVLEDSALPVKNTESWLTAANHVIKLMYSLPTFGHLVKHARTTSDDTLCNIALALSSPGLSTMKIFKHVLSMPELSSWQHTP
;
A
#
# COMPACT_ATOMS: atom_id res chain seq x y z
N MET A 1 53.16 15.94 9.63
CA MET A 1 52.78 15.73 8.22
C MET A 1 51.37 16.29 8.01
N PRO A 2 51.16 17.24 7.09
CA PRO A 2 49.92 18.00 7.01
C PRO A 2 48.86 17.31 6.13
N VAL A 3 47.61 17.56 6.52
CA VAL A 3 46.35 17.17 5.89
C VAL A 3 46.21 17.83 4.51
N VAL A 4 45.96 17.06 3.45
CA VAL A 4 45.58 17.59 2.13
C VAL A 4 44.15 17.16 1.78
N ASN A 5 43.28 18.16 1.88
CA ASN A 5 41.89 18.21 1.46
C ASN A 5 41.84 18.53 -0.06
N ARG A 6 41.24 17.67 -0.90
CA ARG A 6 40.84 18.06 -2.26
C ARG A 6 39.49 17.46 -2.67
N LYS A 7 38.43 18.24 -2.45
CA LYS A 7 37.16 18.14 -3.15
C LYS A 7 37.38 18.37 -4.65
N SER A 8 37.33 17.34 -5.49
CA SER A 8 37.22 17.53 -6.95
C SER A 8 35.75 17.76 -7.31
N ARG A 9 35.35 19.03 -7.44
CA ARG A 9 34.12 19.44 -8.12
C ARG A 9 34.15 18.87 -9.54
N PHE A 10 33.32 17.87 -9.84
CA PHE A 10 32.92 17.56 -11.20
C PHE A 10 32.19 18.79 -11.75
N LYS A 11 32.89 19.64 -12.52
CA LYS A 11 32.25 20.63 -13.40
C LYS A 11 31.41 19.83 -14.39
N ARG A 12 30.08 19.95 -14.31
CA ARG A 12 29.20 19.57 -15.43
C ARG A 12 29.66 20.35 -16.65
N SER A 13 30.30 19.68 -17.60
CA SER A 13 30.61 20.26 -18.90
C SER A 13 29.30 20.62 -19.57
N PHE A 14 29.15 21.89 -19.94
CA PHE A 14 28.08 22.29 -20.83
C PHE A 14 28.28 21.55 -22.16
N PRO A 15 27.22 20.98 -22.75
CA PRO A 15 27.34 20.25 -24.00
C PRO A 15 27.92 21.15 -25.08
N THR A 16 28.94 20.64 -25.77
CA THR A 16 29.63 21.30 -26.88
C THR A 16 28.66 21.68 -28.00
N LYS A 17 29.03 22.64 -28.84
CA LYS A 17 28.17 23.05 -29.97
C LYS A 17 27.84 21.88 -30.92
N GLU A 18 28.72 20.87 -31.02
CA GLU A 18 28.46 19.62 -31.75
C GLU A 18 27.49 18.71 -31.03
N GLU A 19 27.62 18.51 -29.71
CA GLU A 19 26.61 17.77 -28.92
C GLU A 19 25.25 18.46 -28.94
N GLN A 20 25.20 19.79 -28.95
CA GLN A 20 23.96 20.56 -29.13
C GLN A 20 23.39 20.42 -30.55
N LYS A 21 24.24 20.22 -31.56
CA LYS A 21 23.84 20.00 -32.95
C LYS A 21 23.35 18.57 -33.16
N ILE A 22 23.95 17.59 -32.50
CA ILE A 22 23.49 16.19 -32.43
C ILE A 22 22.15 16.10 -31.68
N LEU A 23 22.01 16.79 -30.55
CA LEU A 23 20.75 16.92 -29.81
C LEU A 23 19.67 17.62 -30.65
N LYS A 24 20.02 18.66 -31.41
CA LYS A 24 19.09 19.30 -32.36
C LYS A 24 18.73 18.39 -33.55
N LYS A 25 19.67 17.60 -34.07
CA LYS A 25 19.42 16.66 -35.18
C LYS A 25 18.52 15.50 -34.73
N ALA A 26 18.75 14.95 -33.54
CA ALA A 26 17.86 13.97 -32.91
C ALA A 26 16.46 14.54 -32.64
N ARG A 27 16.37 15.84 -32.30
CA ARG A 27 15.10 16.57 -32.10
C ARG A 27 14.34 16.85 -33.40
N VAL A 28 15.02 16.87 -34.55
CA VAL A 28 14.40 17.05 -35.88
C VAL A 28 13.98 15.71 -36.49
N GLU A 29 14.72 14.62 -36.25
CA GLU A 29 14.35 13.27 -36.73
C GLU A 29 13.23 12.61 -35.89
N ALA A 30 12.93 13.10 -34.68
CA ALA A 30 11.76 12.67 -33.92
C ALA A 30 10.42 13.19 -34.50
N ALA A 31 10.47 14.20 -35.38
CA ALA A 31 9.28 14.90 -35.88
C ALA A 31 8.49 14.15 -36.97
N SER A 32 8.99 13.03 -37.49
CA SER A 32 8.35 12.32 -38.62
C SER A 32 7.96 10.88 -38.33
N LEU A 33 8.01 10.38 -37.09
CA LEU A 33 7.62 9.00 -36.82
C LEU A 33 6.12 8.81 -37.09
N THR A 34 5.78 8.02 -38.09
CA THR A 34 4.39 7.64 -38.40
C THR A 34 4.04 6.27 -37.82
N SER A 35 2.74 5.98 -37.70
CA SER A 35 2.26 4.66 -37.24
C SER A 35 2.80 3.48 -38.09
N PRO A 36 2.77 3.53 -39.44
CA PRO A 36 3.35 2.48 -40.27
C PRO A 36 4.86 2.32 -40.07
N GLU A 37 5.62 3.42 -39.99
CA GLU A 37 7.06 3.38 -39.73
C GLU A 37 7.37 2.75 -38.38
N PHE A 38 6.61 3.10 -37.33
CA PHE A 38 6.77 2.49 -36.02
C PHE A 38 6.59 0.97 -36.09
N LYS A 39 5.55 0.47 -36.76
CA LYS A 39 5.32 -0.98 -36.93
C LYS A 39 6.44 -1.68 -37.72
N VAL A 40 6.94 -1.05 -38.78
CA VAL A 40 8.07 -1.59 -39.56
C VAL A 40 9.34 -1.65 -38.70
N LEU A 41 9.58 -0.66 -37.84
CA LEU A 41 10.73 -0.70 -36.95
C LEU A 41 10.60 -1.76 -35.84
N LEU A 42 9.38 -2.15 -35.45
CA LEU A 42 9.12 -3.23 -34.50
C LEU A 42 9.28 -4.63 -35.09
N SER A 43 9.18 -4.80 -36.42
CA SER A 43 9.35 -6.11 -37.05
C SER A 43 10.82 -6.56 -37.12
N ASN A 44 11.77 -5.62 -36.96
CA ASN A 44 13.20 -5.88 -36.90
C ASN A 44 13.73 -5.71 -35.47
N SER A 45 14.29 -6.80 -34.91
CA SER A 45 14.82 -6.83 -33.55
C SER A 45 15.91 -5.80 -33.30
N ALA A 46 16.74 -5.48 -34.30
CA ALA A 46 17.84 -4.52 -34.17
C ALA A 46 17.36 -3.06 -34.09
N SER A 47 16.20 -2.73 -34.68
CA SER A 47 15.62 -1.37 -34.67
C SER A 47 14.56 -1.17 -33.58
N THR A 48 14.18 -2.24 -32.88
CA THR A 48 13.11 -2.23 -31.89
C THR A 48 13.33 -1.18 -30.81
N ILE A 49 14.56 -1.05 -30.29
CA ILE A 49 14.88 -0.04 -29.27
C ILE A 49 14.69 1.40 -29.79
N VAL A 50 15.18 1.67 -31.00
CA VAL A 50 15.07 2.98 -31.65
C VAL A 50 13.60 3.33 -31.89
N ALA A 51 12.78 2.34 -32.23
CA ALA A 51 11.33 2.51 -32.40
C ALA A 51 10.69 3.06 -31.11
N PHE A 52 10.93 2.40 -29.98
CA PHE A 52 10.35 2.81 -28.69
C PHE A 52 10.93 4.13 -28.18
N GLU A 53 12.22 4.41 -28.39
CA GLU A 53 12.81 5.70 -28.03
C GLU A 53 12.19 6.87 -28.80
N ARG A 54 12.05 6.71 -30.13
CA ARG A 54 11.41 7.73 -30.98
C ARG A 54 9.95 7.92 -30.61
N PHE A 55 9.21 6.84 -30.37
CA PHE A 55 7.82 6.89 -29.92
C PHE A 55 7.68 7.66 -28.59
N ASN A 56 8.45 7.28 -27.58
CA ASN A 56 8.39 7.92 -26.27
C ASN A 56 8.82 9.40 -26.32
N SER A 57 9.79 9.75 -27.17
CA SER A 57 10.21 11.14 -27.39
C SER A 57 9.12 11.95 -28.06
N TYR A 58 8.47 11.39 -29.09
CA TYR A 58 7.34 12.01 -29.76
C TYR A 58 6.19 12.30 -28.80
N VAL A 59 5.77 11.31 -28.01
CA VAL A 59 4.67 11.47 -27.04
C VAL A 59 5.00 12.56 -26.03
N LYS A 60 6.22 12.56 -25.49
CA LYS A 60 6.65 13.58 -24.53
C LYS A 60 6.64 14.99 -25.12
N GLU A 61 7.02 15.15 -26.38
CA GLU A 61 6.94 16.45 -27.07
C GLU A 61 5.51 16.84 -27.40
N PHE A 62 4.67 15.88 -27.83
CA PHE A 62 3.26 16.09 -28.11
C PHE A 62 2.49 16.56 -26.86
N GLU A 63 2.75 15.95 -25.71
CA GLU A 63 2.15 16.34 -24.43
C GLU A 63 2.55 17.75 -23.95
N GLN A 64 3.68 18.28 -24.40
CA GLN A 64 4.14 19.63 -24.06
C GLN A 64 3.53 20.72 -24.96
N ARG A 65 2.89 20.35 -26.07
CA ARG A 65 2.22 21.29 -26.97
C ARG A 65 0.94 21.83 -26.35
N SER A 66 0.52 23.01 -26.77
CA SER A 66 -0.77 23.58 -26.36
C SER A 66 -1.94 22.72 -26.88
N GLU A 67 -3.10 22.75 -26.19
CA GLU A 67 -4.28 21.99 -26.63
C GLU A 67 -4.71 22.32 -28.07
N LYS A 68 -4.52 23.57 -28.50
CA LYS A 68 -4.83 24.03 -29.86
C LYS A 68 -3.90 23.38 -30.88
N GLU A 69 -2.61 23.27 -30.57
CA GLU A 69 -1.62 22.61 -31.42
C GLU A 69 -1.82 21.09 -31.47
N GLN A 70 -2.17 20.46 -30.34
CA GLN A 70 -2.45 19.02 -30.27
C GLN A 70 -3.59 18.63 -31.21
N ARG A 71 -4.66 19.45 -31.31
CA ARG A 71 -5.80 19.21 -32.22
C ARG A 71 -5.44 19.27 -33.71
N THR A 72 -4.43 20.05 -34.06
CA THR A 72 -4.01 20.25 -35.46
C THR A 72 -2.80 19.42 -35.85
N SER A 73 -2.04 18.92 -34.87
CA SER A 73 -0.87 18.10 -35.12
C SER A 73 -1.23 16.63 -35.34
N TYR A 74 -0.40 15.92 -36.10
CA TYR A 74 -0.51 14.47 -36.24
C TYR A 74 -0.55 13.80 -34.86
N ASP A 75 -1.45 12.85 -34.67
CA ASP A 75 -1.60 12.12 -33.42
C ASP A 75 -1.14 10.68 -33.62
N LEU A 76 0.15 10.45 -33.34
CA LEU A 76 0.78 9.14 -33.49
C LEU A 76 0.06 8.07 -32.65
N ILE A 77 -0.45 8.42 -31.45
CA ILE A 77 -1.14 7.45 -30.57
C ILE A 77 -2.46 7.04 -31.21
N ALA A 78 -3.27 8.00 -31.66
CA ALA A 78 -4.55 7.69 -32.30
C ALA A 78 -4.36 6.87 -33.57
N GLU A 79 -3.43 7.26 -34.45
CA GLU A 79 -3.14 6.54 -35.69
C GLU A 79 -2.57 5.12 -35.43
N TYR A 80 -1.76 4.97 -34.38
CA TYR A 80 -1.31 3.65 -33.95
C TYR A 80 -2.49 2.79 -33.47
N LEU A 81 -3.33 3.31 -32.57
CA LEU A 81 -4.48 2.57 -32.03
C LEU A 81 -5.53 2.22 -33.07
N VAL A 82 -5.75 3.05 -34.11
CA VAL A 82 -6.61 2.70 -35.25
C VAL A 82 -6.08 1.44 -35.95
N SER A 83 -4.77 1.39 -36.18
CA SER A 83 -4.14 0.29 -36.92
C SER A 83 -3.80 -0.93 -36.06
N SER A 84 -3.65 -0.79 -34.74
CA SER A 84 -3.35 -1.86 -33.79
C SER A 84 -4.04 -1.59 -32.44
N PRO A 85 -5.35 -1.87 -32.34
CA PRO A 85 -6.11 -1.58 -31.13
C PRO A 85 -5.73 -2.47 -29.94
N GLU A 86 -5.08 -3.60 -30.20
CA GLU A 86 -4.62 -4.58 -29.20
C GLU A 86 -3.10 -4.51 -28.94
N CYS A 87 -2.35 -3.68 -29.68
CA CYS A 87 -0.89 -3.54 -29.54
C CYS A 87 -0.10 -4.87 -29.65
N LYS A 88 -0.60 -5.84 -30.45
CA LYS A 88 0.00 -7.18 -30.56
C LYS A 88 1.48 -7.15 -30.91
N GLU A 89 1.90 -6.19 -31.75
CA GLU A 89 3.28 -6.04 -32.15
C GLU A 89 4.20 -5.73 -30.95
N ILE A 90 3.74 -4.89 -30.01
CA ILE A 90 4.48 -4.55 -28.79
C ILE A 90 4.55 -5.77 -27.86
N PHE A 91 3.45 -6.52 -27.72
CA PHE A 91 3.43 -7.73 -26.87
C PHE A 91 4.22 -8.89 -27.46
N ASN A 92 4.29 -9.02 -28.78
CA ASN A 92 5.15 -10.00 -29.45
C ASN A 92 6.63 -9.72 -29.16
N VAL A 93 7.03 -8.44 -29.12
CA VAL A 93 8.38 -8.03 -28.70
C VAL A 93 8.64 -8.49 -27.26
N ILE A 94 7.73 -8.25 -26.31
CA ILE A 94 7.90 -8.69 -24.90
C ILE A 94 7.89 -10.23 -24.77
N SER A 95 7.20 -10.92 -25.67
CA SER A 95 7.07 -12.39 -25.67
C SER A 95 8.34 -13.09 -26.13
N ASN A 96 9.05 -12.53 -27.12
CA ASN A 96 10.29 -13.09 -27.64
C ASN A 96 11.37 -13.09 -26.55
N LYS A 97 11.86 -14.29 -26.22
CA LYS A 97 12.27 -14.64 -24.85
C LYS A 97 13.65 -14.17 -24.39
N ASP A 98 14.52 -13.65 -25.23
CA ASP A 98 15.93 -13.59 -24.86
C ASP A 98 16.54 -12.18 -24.96
N LEU A 99 16.92 -11.66 -23.78
CA LEU A 99 17.93 -10.61 -23.56
C LEU A 99 17.58 -9.16 -23.96
N TYR A 100 16.41 -8.66 -23.57
CA TYR A 100 16.27 -7.20 -23.47
C TYR A 100 17.13 -6.68 -22.31
N SER A 101 18.01 -5.74 -22.63
CA SER A 101 18.68 -4.91 -21.64
C SER A 101 17.64 -4.22 -20.76
N LYS A 102 17.99 -3.89 -19.50
CA LYS A 102 17.09 -3.13 -18.60
C LYS A 102 16.59 -1.81 -19.23
N PHE A 103 17.38 -1.26 -20.15
CA PHE A 103 17.10 -0.04 -20.88
C PHE A 103 16.01 -0.24 -21.94
N GLU A 104 16.04 -1.33 -22.71
CA GLU A 104 14.98 -1.68 -23.67
C GLU A 104 13.66 -1.96 -22.97
N ILE A 105 13.70 -2.75 -21.89
CA ILE A 105 12.49 -3.03 -21.09
C ILE A 105 11.86 -1.74 -20.58
N TYR A 106 12.68 -0.79 -20.11
CA TYR A 106 12.18 0.51 -19.67
C TYR A 106 11.41 1.24 -20.79
N HIS A 107 11.95 1.29 -22.00
CA HIS A 107 11.31 1.98 -23.13
C HIS A 107 10.01 1.30 -23.57
N ILE A 108 9.98 -0.04 -23.59
CA ILE A 108 8.76 -0.81 -23.89
C ILE A 108 7.66 -0.52 -22.86
N LEU A 109 7.98 -0.64 -21.57
CA LEU A 109 7.03 -0.38 -20.49
C LEU A 109 6.55 1.08 -20.51
N LYS A 110 7.44 2.02 -20.84
CA LYS A 110 7.08 3.44 -20.93
C LYS A 110 6.12 3.71 -22.10
N THR A 111 6.30 3.03 -23.23
CA THR A 111 5.39 3.15 -24.37
C THR A 111 4.01 2.61 -24.02
N LEU A 112 3.92 1.44 -23.38
CA LEU A 112 2.64 0.89 -22.92
C LEU A 112 1.95 1.81 -21.89
N ASP A 113 2.71 2.37 -20.96
CA ASP A 113 2.20 3.34 -19.97
C ASP A 113 1.65 4.61 -20.64
N SER A 114 2.37 5.14 -21.63
CA SER A 114 1.91 6.29 -22.41
C SER A 114 0.64 6.01 -23.21
N LEU A 115 0.53 4.83 -23.83
CA LEU A 115 -0.68 4.41 -24.57
C LEU A 115 -1.90 4.31 -23.64
N LEU A 116 -1.76 3.62 -22.52
CA LEU A 116 -2.83 3.49 -21.52
C LEU A 116 -3.20 4.84 -20.89
N THR A 117 -2.20 5.67 -20.56
CA THR A 117 -2.44 7.02 -20.03
C THR A 117 -3.24 7.88 -21.02
N ALA A 118 -2.95 7.80 -22.32
CA ALA A 118 -3.74 8.48 -23.34
C ALA A 118 -5.19 7.97 -23.37
N LEU A 119 -5.39 6.66 -23.26
CA LEU A 119 -6.71 6.02 -23.22
C LEU A 119 -7.54 6.36 -21.97
N LEU A 120 -6.95 6.96 -20.92
CA LEU A 120 -7.70 7.53 -19.79
C LEU A 120 -8.39 8.86 -20.15
N LYS A 121 -7.90 9.59 -21.16
CA LYS A 121 -8.50 10.85 -21.63
C LYS A 121 -9.81 10.57 -22.35
N SER A 122 -10.83 11.40 -22.13
CA SER A 122 -12.17 11.22 -22.71
C SER A 122 -12.15 11.12 -24.24
N SER A 123 -11.34 11.95 -24.91
CA SER A 123 -11.21 11.96 -26.37
C SER A 123 -10.76 10.63 -26.97
N TYR A 124 -9.86 9.90 -26.30
CA TYR A 124 -9.41 8.59 -26.75
C TYR A 124 -10.37 7.50 -26.29
N LYS A 125 -10.91 7.61 -25.08
CA LYS A 125 -11.84 6.62 -24.52
C LYS A 125 -13.11 6.46 -25.37
N GLU A 126 -13.66 7.56 -25.88
CA GLU A 126 -14.83 7.54 -26.76
C GLU A 126 -14.50 6.95 -28.14
N ARG A 127 -13.30 7.23 -28.66
CA ARG A 127 -12.85 6.76 -29.98
C ARG A 127 -12.41 5.28 -29.97
N PHE A 128 -11.89 4.80 -28.85
CA PHE A 128 -11.29 3.46 -28.71
C PHE A 128 -11.77 2.76 -27.42
N PRO A 129 -13.08 2.45 -27.29
CA PRO A 129 -13.67 2.00 -26.02
C PRO A 129 -13.08 0.68 -25.51
N SER A 130 -12.73 -0.25 -26.41
CA SER A 130 -12.24 -1.59 -26.07
C SER A 130 -10.72 -1.72 -26.04
N SER A 131 -9.96 -0.75 -26.58
CA SER A 131 -8.50 -0.84 -26.68
C SER A 131 -7.83 -0.90 -25.32
N ALA A 132 -8.28 -0.08 -24.37
CA ALA A 132 -7.73 -0.09 -23.01
C ALA A 132 -7.92 -1.45 -22.33
N GLU A 133 -9.12 -2.01 -22.40
CA GLU A 133 -9.46 -3.30 -21.79
C GLU A 133 -8.63 -4.44 -22.40
N ASN A 134 -8.48 -4.46 -23.73
CA ASN A 134 -7.70 -5.46 -24.44
C ASN A 134 -6.21 -5.40 -24.07
N ILE A 135 -5.61 -4.21 -24.05
CA ILE A 135 -4.20 -4.02 -23.67
C ILE A 135 -3.99 -4.44 -22.21
N CYS A 136 -4.89 -4.04 -21.30
CA CYS A 136 -4.82 -4.41 -19.89
C CYS A 136 -4.96 -5.93 -19.69
N LYS A 137 -5.85 -6.59 -20.43
CA LYS A 137 -6.05 -8.04 -20.38
C LYS A 137 -4.80 -8.79 -20.85
N GLN A 138 -4.20 -8.39 -21.98
CA GLN A 138 -2.95 -8.98 -22.46
C GLN A 138 -1.79 -8.79 -21.46
N LEU A 139 -1.71 -7.62 -20.83
CA LEU A 139 -0.75 -7.37 -19.75
C LEU A 139 -0.95 -8.31 -18.58
N ALA A 140 -2.19 -8.42 -18.08
CA ALA A 140 -2.51 -9.23 -16.91
C ALA A 140 -2.30 -10.73 -17.14
N GLU A 141 -2.78 -11.27 -18.27
CA GLU A 141 -2.77 -12.71 -18.55
C GLU A 141 -1.43 -13.20 -19.11
N GLY A 142 -0.76 -12.40 -19.96
CA GLY A 142 0.43 -12.85 -20.69
C GLY A 142 1.76 -12.37 -20.10
N HIS A 143 1.78 -11.21 -19.45
CA HIS A 143 3.04 -10.51 -19.14
C HIS A 143 3.21 -10.08 -17.68
N PHE A 144 2.17 -10.26 -16.87
CA PHE A 144 2.17 -9.79 -15.48
C PHE A 144 3.34 -10.34 -14.69
N GLN A 145 3.63 -11.65 -14.79
CA GLN A 145 4.73 -12.27 -14.06
C GLN A 145 6.10 -11.68 -14.39
N LYS A 146 6.33 -11.31 -15.67
CA LYS A 146 7.57 -10.65 -16.07
C LYS A 146 7.68 -9.26 -15.44
N ILE A 147 6.60 -8.48 -15.49
CA ILE A 147 6.53 -7.12 -14.91
C ILE A 147 6.68 -7.18 -13.39
N TYR A 148 6.02 -8.14 -12.76
CA TYR A 148 6.11 -8.40 -11.33
C TYR A 148 7.54 -8.77 -10.92
N GLY A 149 8.22 -9.64 -11.67
CA GLY A 149 9.64 -9.95 -11.47
C GLY A 149 10.56 -8.71 -11.58
N LEU A 150 10.24 -7.75 -12.46
CA LEU A 150 10.98 -6.47 -12.54
C LEU A 150 10.74 -5.60 -11.30
N ILE A 151 9.53 -5.61 -10.75
CA ILE A 151 9.20 -4.91 -9.50
C ILE A 151 9.97 -5.53 -8.34
N ILE A 152 9.99 -6.85 -8.26
CA ILE A 152 10.70 -7.64 -7.26
C ILE A 152 12.22 -7.38 -7.30
N SER A 153 12.82 -7.36 -8.50
CA SER A 153 14.27 -7.16 -8.67
C SER A 153 14.81 -5.79 -8.19
N GLY A 154 13.91 -4.84 -7.92
CA GLY A 154 14.14 -3.69 -7.03
C GLY A 154 15.14 -2.62 -7.47
N LYS A 155 15.63 -2.60 -8.72
CA LYS A 155 16.70 -1.68 -9.14
C LYS A 155 16.40 -0.93 -10.44
N GLY A 156 16.36 0.41 -10.36
CA GLY A 156 16.46 1.32 -11.52
C GLY A 156 15.14 1.93 -12.00
N ARG A 157 15.20 2.62 -13.16
CA ARG A 157 14.04 3.29 -13.79
C ARG A 157 12.95 2.30 -14.20
N THR A 158 13.34 1.10 -14.64
CA THR A 158 12.43 0.02 -15.05
C THR A 158 11.44 -0.35 -13.95
N ASN A 159 11.87 -0.37 -12.68
CA ASN A 159 11.01 -0.65 -11.53
C ASN A 159 9.94 0.45 -11.35
N THR A 160 10.36 1.72 -11.36
CA THR A 160 9.44 2.86 -11.26
C THR A 160 8.43 2.85 -12.40
N THR A 161 8.87 2.60 -13.63
CA THR A 161 7.99 2.53 -14.80
C THR A 161 7.06 1.33 -14.77
N SER A 162 7.51 0.18 -14.24
CA SER A 162 6.64 -0.99 -14.02
C SER A 162 5.48 -0.66 -13.07
N ILE A 163 5.78 0.07 -11.99
CA ILE A 163 4.77 0.49 -11.02
C ILE A 163 3.83 1.53 -11.62
N GLN A 164 4.36 2.51 -12.35
CA GLN A 164 3.54 3.50 -13.07
C GLN A 164 2.59 2.81 -14.04
N LEU A 165 3.09 1.88 -14.85
CA LEU A 165 2.28 1.09 -15.77
C LEU A 165 1.16 0.35 -15.04
N LEU A 166 1.46 -0.35 -13.94
CA LEU A 166 0.44 -1.04 -13.17
C LEU A 166 -0.57 -0.05 -12.55
N THR A 167 -0.14 1.12 -12.05
CA THR A 167 -1.06 2.18 -11.60
C THR A 167 -1.98 2.64 -12.73
N THR A 168 -1.46 2.83 -13.93
CA THR A 168 -2.23 3.23 -15.11
C THR A 168 -3.23 2.14 -15.49
N VAL A 169 -2.84 0.85 -15.46
CA VAL A 169 -3.76 -0.29 -15.68
C VAL A 169 -4.88 -0.30 -14.64
N THR A 170 -4.58 -0.03 -13.37
CA THR A 170 -5.60 0.04 -12.32
C THR A 170 -6.56 1.21 -12.49
N ALA A 171 -6.10 2.33 -13.06
CA ALA A 171 -6.93 3.50 -13.31
C ALA A 171 -8.00 3.28 -14.41
N HIS A 172 -7.87 2.24 -15.25
CA HIS A 172 -8.85 1.93 -16.29
C HIS A 172 -10.15 1.33 -15.75
N GLY A 173 -10.15 0.71 -14.57
CA GLY A 173 -11.36 0.24 -13.92
C GLY A 173 -11.12 -0.96 -12.99
N SER A 174 -12.16 -1.34 -12.25
CA SER A 174 -12.05 -2.43 -11.29
C SER A 174 -11.69 -3.75 -11.98
N LEU A 175 -12.34 -4.11 -13.09
CA LEU A 175 -12.13 -5.38 -13.81
C LEU A 175 -10.67 -5.67 -14.16
N THR A 176 -9.96 -4.69 -14.75
CA THR A 176 -8.54 -4.85 -15.12
C THR A 176 -7.67 -5.02 -13.88
N THR A 177 -7.98 -4.28 -12.81
CA THR A 177 -7.31 -4.43 -11.52
C THR A 177 -7.53 -5.82 -10.93
N ARG A 178 -8.75 -6.37 -11.00
CA ARG A 178 -9.04 -7.76 -10.54
C ARG A 178 -8.14 -8.76 -11.26
N LEU A 179 -8.01 -8.63 -12.58
CA LEU A 179 -7.16 -9.52 -13.38
C LEU A 179 -5.69 -9.44 -12.97
N LEU A 180 -5.17 -8.24 -12.63
CA LEU A 180 -3.81 -8.13 -12.10
C LEU A 180 -3.69 -8.85 -10.75
N PHE A 181 -4.61 -8.62 -9.82
CA PHE A 181 -4.58 -9.21 -8.50
C PHE A 181 -4.72 -10.73 -8.49
N THR A 182 -5.53 -11.29 -9.39
CA THR A 182 -5.64 -12.76 -9.55
C THR A 182 -4.36 -13.40 -10.06
N ASN A 183 -3.52 -12.64 -10.75
CA ASN A 183 -2.25 -13.11 -11.28
C ASN A 183 -1.06 -12.83 -10.33
N ILE A 184 -1.26 -12.22 -9.16
CA ILE A 184 -0.18 -12.08 -8.17
C ILE A 184 0.14 -13.45 -7.57
N SER A 185 1.37 -13.93 -7.82
CA SER A 185 1.93 -15.09 -7.14
C SER A 185 2.69 -14.63 -5.89
N PHE A 186 2.32 -15.17 -4.73
CA PHE A 186 3.13 -15.05 -3.50
C PHE A 186 3.93 -16.35 -3.29
N VAL A 187 4.74 -16.74 -4.29
CA VAL A 187 5.64 -17.90 -4.18
C VAL A 187 6.85 -17.50 -3.33
N ARG A 188 7.46 -18.47 -2.63
CA ARG A 188 8.57 -18.24 -1.68
C ARG A 188 9.70 -17.37 -2.25
N GLU A 189 10.08 -17.61 -3.51
CA GLU A 189 11.15 -16.86 -4.20
C GLU A 189 10.76 -15.40 -4.49
N ASP A 190 9.53 -15.17 -4.95
CA ASP A 190 8.97 -13.83 -5.19
C ASP A 190 8.91 -13.03 -3.88
N VAL A 191 8.51 -13.71 -2.82
CA VAL A 191 8.34 -13.20 -1.48
C VAL A 191 9.70 -12.82 -0.88
N ASP A 192 10.71 -13.69 -0.95
CA ASP A 192 12.08 -13.39 -0.50
C ASP A 192 12.72 -12.22 -1.25
N ALA A 193 12.50 -12.13 -2.56
CA ALA A 193 13.02 -11.03 -3.37
C ALA A 193 12.23 -9.73 -3.19
N LEU A 194 10.91 -9.81 -2.93
CA LEU A 194 10.08 -8.69 -2.47
C LEU A 194 10.70 -8.05 -1.23
N TYR A 195 11.25 -8.85 -0.29
CA TYR A 195 11.79 -8.38 0.99
C TYR A 195 13.08 -7.56 0.95
N ASN A 196 13.53 -7.17 -0.24
CA ASN A 196 14.31 -5.96 -0.38
C ASN A 196 13.45 -4.76 0.06
N GLU A 197 13.83 -4.08 1.14
CA GLU A 197 13.08 -3.00 1.79
C GLU A 197 12.55 -1.95 0.80
N LYS A 198 13.34 -1.62 -0.24
CA LYS A 198 12.96 -0.66 -1.28
C LYS A 198 11.97 -1.21 -2.31
N ALA A 199 11.96 -2.52 -2.55
CA ALA A 199 11.01 -3.17 -3.43
C ALA A 199 9.66 -3.32 -2.74
N VAL A 200 9.65 -3.82 -1.48
CA VAL A 200 8.44 -3.88 -0.64
C VAL A 200 7.77 -2.51 -0.59
N ALA A 201 8.50 -1.46 -0.18
CA ALA A 201 7.89 -0.15 0.06
C ALA A 201 7.20 0.43 -1.19
N ARG A 202 7.74 0.17 -2.39
CA ARG A 202 7.12 0.65 -3.62
C ARG A 202 5.94 -0.20 -4.05
N PHE A 203 6.07 -1.53 -3.93
CA PHE A 203 5.00 -2.46 -4.22
C PHE A 203 3.80 -2.25 -3.29
N THR A 204 4.03 -2.09 -1.99
CA THR A 204 2.97 -1.83 -1.02
C THR A 204 2.35 -0.46 -1.21
N LYS A 205 3.15 0.56 -1.56
CA LYS A 205 2.61 1.87 -1.94
C LYS A 205 1.70 1.78 -3.16
N TRP A 206 2.09 1.01 -4.18
CA TRP A 206 1.24 0.77 -5.35
C TRP A 206 -0.05 0.04 -4.98
N MET A 207 0.06 -1.00 -4.17
CA MET A 207 -1.06 -1.89 -3.86
C MET A 207 -2.08 -1.27 -2.89
N PHE A 208 -1.61 -0.58 -1.85
CA PHE A 208 -2.46 -0.07 -0.76
C PHE A 208 -2.68 1.43 -0.82
N GLY A 209 -1.79 2.19 -1.47
CA GLY A 209 -1.78 3.65 -1.37
C GLY A 209 -3.01 4.35 -1.93
N LEU A 210 -3.78 3.71 -2.82
CA LEU A 210 -5.02 4.23 -3.38
C LEU A 210 -6.22 3.28 -3.20
N LEU A 211 -6.04 2.20 -2.44
CA LEU A 211 -7.06 1.16 -2.28
C LEU A 211 -8.36 1.72 -1.64
N HIS A 212 -8.25 2.73 -0.79
CA HIS A 212 -9.40 3.41 -0.18
C HIS A 212 -10.25 4.20 -1.19
N THR A 213 -9.78 4.42 -2.41
CA THR A 213 -10.51 5.13 -3.48
C THR A 213 -11.19 4.19 -4.49
N ASP A 214 -10.90 2.89 -4.39
CA ASP A 214 -11.35 1.87 -5.33
C ASP A 214 -12.77 1.37 -5.04
N THR A 215 -13.28 0.42 -5.84
CA THR A 215 -14.63 -0.15 -5.62
C THR A 215 -14.64 -1.15 -4.46
N SER A 216 -15.81 -1.32 -3.83
CA SER A 216 -15.97 -2.22 -2.68
C SER A 216 -15.57 -3.66 -3.01
N GLU A 217 -15.86 -4.15 -4.22
CA GLU A 217 -15.48 -5.50 -4.65
C GLU A 217 -13.98 -5.65 -4.85
N LEU A 218 -13.29 -4.59 -5.27
CA LEU A 218 -11.84 -4.64 -5.44
C LEU A 218 -11.16 -4.69 -4.07
N ILE A 219 -11.61 -3.88 -3.11
CA ILE A 219 -11.12 -3.93 -1.73
C ILE A 219 -11.32 -5.34 -1.16
N GLU A 220 -12.51 -5.92 -1.32
CA GLU A 220 -12.82 -7.29 -0.89
C GLU A 220 -11.88 -8.32 -1.51
N GLN A 221 -11.64 -8.24 -2.82
CA GLN A 221 -10.77 -9.17 -3.52
C GLN A 221 -9.30 -9.04 -3.11
N VAL A 222 -8.79 -7.82 -2.98
CA VAL A 222 -7.40 -7.57 -2.54
C VAL A 222 -7.19 -8.16 -1.15
N LEU A 223 -8.08 -7.87 -0.20
CA LEU A 223 -7.96 -8.38 1.16
C LEU A 223 -8.17 -9.91 1.23
N SER A 224 -9.04 -10.47 0.40
CA SER A 224 -9.23 -11.93 0.28
C SER A 224 -8.00 -12.65 -0.28
N VAL A 225 -7.39 -12.11 -1.34
CA VAL A 225 -6.14 -12.63 -1.92
C VAL A 225 -5.01 -12.57 -0.88
N LEU A 226 -4.90 -11.48 -0.13
CA LEU A 226 -3.91 -11.35 0.94
C LEU A 226 -4.18 -12.31 2.10
N ASP A 227 -5.42 -12.50 2.54
CA ASP A 227 -5.70 -13.50 3.59
C ASP A 227 -5.37 -14.91 3.11
N LYS A 228 -5.73 -15.27 1.87
CA LYS A 228 -5.48 -16.60 1.30
C LYS A 228 -4.00 -16.89 1.12
N TYR A 229 -3.27 -16.00 0.44
CA TYR A 229 -1.90 -16.27 0.00
C TYR A 229 -0.83 -15.72 0.92
N VAL A 230 -1.15 -14.78 1.83
CA VAL A 230 -0.18 -14.20 2.77
C VAL A 230 -0.42 -14.61 4.21
N LEU A 231 -1.64 -14.40 4.72
CA LEU A 231 -1.94 -14.68 6.13
C LEU A 231 -2.11 -16.18 6.41
N SER A 232 -2.86 -16.87 5.55
CA SER A 232 -3.13 -18.31 5.66
C SER A 232 -2.01 -19.18 5.08
N SER A 233 -1.06 -18.58 4.36
CA SER A 233 0.07 -19.30 3.77
C SER A 233 1.07 -19.75 4.84
N THR A 234 1.46 -21.03 4.78
CA THR A 234 2.51 -21.62 5.61
C THR A 234 3.92 -21.26 5.15
N PHE A 235 4.06 -20.78 3.91
CA PHE A 235 5.36 -20.44 3.31
C PHE A 235 5.86 -19.06 3.75
N ILE A 236 4.94 -18.13 4.06
CA ILE A 236 5.29 -16.78 4.47
C ILE A 236 5.48 -16.74 5.99
N THR A 237 6.71 -16.47 6.40
CA THR A 237 7.09 -16.35 7.81
C THR A 237 6.51 -15.09 8.46
N LYS A 238 6.50 -15.07 9.79
CA LYS A 238 6.02 -13.92 10.56
C LYS A 238 6.78 -12.63 10.27
N THR A 239 8.11 -12.70 10.21
CA THR A 239 8.98 -11.55 9.90
C THR A 239 8.70 -10.98 8.52
N GLN A 240 8.44 -11.87 7.56
CA GLN A 240 8.04 -11.53 6.20
C GLN A 240 6.67 -10.82 6.19
N ARG A 241 5.67 -11.31 6.94
CA ARG A 241 4.39 -10.62 7.11
C ARG A 241 4.55 -9.22 7.73
N VAL A 242 5.42 -9.05 8.73
CA VAL A 242 5.68 -7.74 9.38
C VAL A 242 6.28 -6.73 8.41
N LYS A 243 7.15 -7.16 7.48
CA LYS A 243 7.70 -6.27 6.44
C LYS A 243 6.62 -5.79 5.47
N LEU A 244 5.67 -6.66 5.11
CA LEU A 244 4.56 -6.34 4.21
C LEU A 244 3.48 -5.50 4.93
N PHE A 245 3.14 -5.86 6.16
CA PHE A 245 2.15 -5.22 7.03
C PHE A 245 2.87 -4.41 8.10
N ASN A 246 3.41 -3.28 7.67
CA ASN A 246 4.24 -2.39 8.49
C ASN A 246 3.46 -1.13 8.92
N ILE A 247 4.16 -0.19 9.55
CA ILE A 247 3.61 1.08 10.07
C ILE A 247 2.98 1.98 9.00
N THR A 248 3.24 1.74 7.71
CA THR A 248 2.65 2.50 6.61
C THR A 248 1.47 1.77 5.97
N THR A 249 1.58 0.44 5.79
CA THR A 249 0.61 -0.32 4.99
C THR A 249 -0.64 -0.67 5.76
N VAL A 250 -0.53 -0.98 7.05
CA VAL A 250 -1.72 -1.27 7.86
C VAL A 250 -2.58 -0.01 8.03
N PRO A 251 -2.02 1.19 8.28
CA PRO A 251 -2.81 2.42 8.21
C PRO A 251 -3.46 2.66 6.84
N GLN A 252 -2.78 2.41 5.73
CA GLN A 252 -3.38 2.52 4.38
C GLN A 252 -4.56 1.54 4.18
N ILE A 253 -4.48 0.33 4.73
CA ILE A 253 -5.61 -0.61 4.73
C ILE A 253 -6.73 -0.08 5.63
N LEU A 254 -6.41 0.46 6.81
CA LEU A 254 -7.39 1.06 7.73
C LEU A 254 -8.05 2.33 7.18
N GLU A 255 -7.40 3.07 6.27
CA GLU A 255 -8.04 4.18 5.55
C GLU A 255 -9.26 3.70 4.74
N CYS A 256 -9.28 2.44 4.30
CA CYS A 256 -10.44 1.83 3.66
C CYS A 256 -11.64 1.69 4.62
N TYR A 257 -11.45 1.81 5.93
CA TYR A 257 -12.58 1.88 6.88
C TYR A 257 -13.41 3.15 6.68
N ASN A 258 -12.75 4.26 6.31
CA ASN A 258 -13.38 5.54 6.01
C ASN A 258 -13.78 5.65 4.53
N TRP A 259 -13.92 4.50 3.85
CA TRP A 259 -14.19 4.45 2.42
C TRP A 259 -15.42 5.30 2.03
N HIS A 260 -15.22 6.10 1.00
CA HIS A 260 -16.26 6.83 0.31
C HIS A 260 -16.17 6.49 -1.19
N LYS A 261 -17.27 6.05 -1.80
CA LYS A 261 -17.27 5.79 -3.24
C LYS A 261 -16.92 7.09 -3.97
N SER A 262 -15.85 7.08 -4.77
CA SER A 262 -15.41 8.27 -5.51
C SER A 262 -16.53 8.74 -6.45
N VAL A 263 -17.02 9.96 -6.21
CA VAL A 263 -18.29 10.56 -6.69
C VAL A 263 -18.45 10.63 -8.22
N LYS A 264 -17.46 10.23 -9.02
CA LYS A 264 -17.45 10.52 -10.46
C LYS A 264 -18.35 9.65 -11.35
N ARG A 265 -19.00 8.58 -10.88
CA ARG A 265 -19.78 7.71 -11.80
C ARG A 265 -21.15 7.18 -11.38
N GLU A 266 -21.59 7.22 -10.12
CA GLU A 266 -22.91 6.62 -9.78
C GLU A 266 -23.63 7.33 -8.63
N LYS A 267 -24.97 7.22 -8.64
CA LYS A 267 -25.91 7.83 -7.68
C LYS A 267 -25.55 7.49 -6.23
N GLU A 268 -25.60 8.49 -5.36
CA GLU A 268 -25.28 8.44 -3.92
C GLU A 268 -25.99 7.33 -3.13
N SER A 269 -27.16 6.86 -3.61
CA SER A 269 -27.98 5.85 -2.96
C SER A 269 -27.30 4.48 -2.82
N THR A 270 -26.42 4.10 -3.73
CA THR A 270 -25.75 2.78 -3.71
C THR A 270 -24.56 2.77 -2.74
N SER A 271 -23.92 3.92 -2.58
CA SER A 271 -22.69 4.09 -1.79
C SER A 271 -22.91 3.92 -0.29
N GLN A 272 -24.08 4.30 0.24
CA GLN A 272 -24.41 4.12 1.66
C GLN A 272 -24.60 2.64 2.04
N SER A 273 -25.08 1.80 1.12
CA SER A 273 -25.30 0.36 1.38
C SER A 273 -24.01 -0.45 1.38
N GLU A 274 -23.00 -0.06 0.61
CA GLU A 274 -21.75 -0.82 0.47
C GLU A 274 -20.71 -0.47 1.54
N LYS A 275 -20.76 0.76 2.09
CA LYS A 275 -19.85 1.20 3.16
C LYS A 275 -19.78 0.24 4.36
N PRO A 276 -20.90 -0.19 4.98
CA PRO A 276 -20.82 -1.12 6.10
C PRO A 276 -20.21 -2.47 5.72
N LYS A 277 -20.40 -2.92 4.46
CA LYS A 277 -19.74 -4.13 3.94
C LYS A 277 -18.22 -3.95 3.90
N VAL A 278 -17.73 -2.84 3.37
CA VAL A 278 -16.29 -2.53 3.32
C VAL A 278 -15.70 -2.44 4.74
N GLN A 279 -16.38 -1.75 5.66
CA GLN A 279 -15.98 -1.64 7.07
C GLN A 279 -15.82 -3.01 7.72
N SER A 280 -16.82 -3.90 7.55
CA SER A 280 -16.77 -5.26 8.07
C SER A 280 -15.58 -6.05 7.54
N ILE A 281 -15.33 -6.00 6.23
CA ILE A 281 -14.23 -6.73 5.58
C ILE A 281 -12.86 -6.23 6.08
N VAL A 282 -12.69 -4.91 6.18
CA VAL A 282 -11.44 -4.30 6.68
C VAL A 282 -11.22 -4.70 8.14
N CYS A 283 -12.25 -4.60 8.98
CA CYS A 283 -12.17 -4.97 10.40
C CYS A 283 -11.86 -6.45 10.59
N GLU A 284 -12.51 -7.35 9.85
CA GLU A 284 -12.24 -8.79 9.93
C GLU A 284 -10.80 -9.12 9.52
N PHE A 285 -10.32 -8.53 8.42
CA PHE A 285 -8.94 -8.69 7.97
C PHE A 285 -7.93 -8.19 9.00
N VAL A 286 -8.12 -6.98 9.53
CA VAL A 286 -7.21 -6.39 10.53
C VAL A 286 -7.27 -7.15 11.86
N LYS A 287 -8.46 -7.59 12.30
CA LYS A 287 -8.63 -8.44 13.49
C LYS A 287 -7.84 -9.74 13.35
N SER A 288 -7.93 -10.40 12.18
CA SER A 288 -7.15 -11.59 11.84
C SER A 288 -5.64 -11.31 11.86
N LEU A 289 -5.21 -10.20 11.25
CA LEU A 289 -3.81 -9.77 11.16
C LEU A 289 -3.18 -9.44 12.53
N LEU A 290 -3.94 -8.87 13.46
CA LEU A 290 -3.41 -8.45 14.76
C LEU A 290 -3.56 -9.51 15.84
N SER A 291 -4.65 -10.29 15.81
CA SER A 291 -5.06 -11.12 16.95
C SER A 291 -4.84 -12.62 16.77
N ASN A 292 -4.79 -13.12 15.53
CA ASN A 292 -4.72 -14.58 15.29
C ASN A 292 -3.27 -15.08 15.43
N PRO A 293 -2.92 -15.94 16.41
CA PRO A 293 -1.54 -16.30 16.71
C PRO A 293 -0.81 -16.98 15.53
N LYS A 294 -1.53 -17.64 14.62
CA LYS A 294 -0.97 -18.29 13.43
C LYS A 294 -0.76 -17.33 12.26
N LYS A 295 -1.62 -16.31 12.15
CA LYS A 295 -1.66 -15.37 11.03
C LYS A 295 -1.02 -14.02 11.36
N CYS A 296 -0.83 -13.70 12.64
CA CYS A 296 -0.55 -12.35 13.07
C CYS A 296 0.89 -11.86 12.85
N ILE A 297 1.03 -10.54 12.93
CA ILE A 297 2.32 -9.84 12.92
C ILE A 297 2.91 -9.59 14.33
N THR A 298 2.20 -9.97 15.40
CA THR A 298 2.60 -9.70 16.79
C THR A 298 3.52 -10.79 17.34
N PHE A 299 4.72 -10.48 17.79
CA PHE A 299 5.65 -11.39 18.46
C PHE A 299 5.29 -11.60 19.94
N SER A 300 5.71 -12.73 20.50
CA SER A 300 5.56 -12.96 21.94
C SER A 300 6.69 -12.26 22.68
N ASP A 301 6.32 -11.46 23.67
CA ASP A 301 7.25 -10.80 24.57
C ASP A 301 7.27 -11.54 25.92
N PRO A 302 8.36 -12.25 26.28
CA PRO A 302 8.49 -12.94 27.56
C PRO A 302 8.46 -12.00 28.78
N GLU A 303 8.81 -10.73 28.58
CA GLU A 303 8.78 -9.69 29.61
C GLU A 303 7.41 -8.99 29.68
N PHE A 304 6.44 -9.41 28.86
CA PHE A 304 5.09 -8.86 28.76
C PHE A 304 5.09 -7.31 28.69
N GLY A 305 6.07 -6.77 27.96
CA GLY A 305 6.19 -5.35 27.74
C GLY A 305 6.79 -4.55 28.90
N THR A 306 7.12 -5.16 30.03
CA THR A 306 7.84 -4.51 31.16
C THR A 306 9.32 -4.22 30.84
N GLY A 307 9.82 -4.81 29.75
CA GLY A 307 11.15 -4.60 29.22
C GLY A 307 11.42 -3.20 28.70
N SER A 308 12.71 -2.89 28.57
CA SER A 308 13.19 -1.65 27.94
C SER A 308 12.93 -1.58 26.43
N ARG A 309 12.71 -2.73 25.77
CA ARG A 309 12.50 -2.83 24.32
C ARG A 309 11.08 -3.23 23.99
N ASN A 310 10.50 -2.55 22.99
CA ASN A 310 9.20 -2.91 22.46
C ASN A 310 9.34 -3.83 21.23
N MET A 311 9.15 -5.13 21.45
CA MET A 311 9.23 -6.14 20.38
C MET A 311 8.13 -6.01 19.32
N ASN A 312 7.04 -5.32 19.65
CA ASN A 312 5.85 -5.16 18.81
C ASN A 312 5.60 -3.69 18.42
N HIS A 313 6.68 -2.91 18.22
CA HIS A 313 6.60 -1.48 17.89
C HIS A 313 5.69 -1.16 16.70
N VAL A 314 5.62 -2.02 15.69
CA VAL A 314 4.70 -1.86 14.54
C VAL A 314 3.24 -1.87 15.00
N VAL A 315 2.89 -2.82 15.87
CA VAL A 315 1.52 -2.98 16.38
C VAL A 315 1.17 -1.85 17.33
N THR A 316 2.10 -1.43 18.20
CA THR A 316 1.90 -0.25 19.03
C THR A 316 1.63 0.98 18.17
N HIS A 317 2.43 1.19 17.13
CA HIS A 317 2.23 2.32 16.22
C HIS A 317 0.85 2.25 15.54
N ILE A 318 0.43 1.07 15.09
CA ILE A 318 -0.90 0.88 14.49
C ILE A 318 -2.00 1.19 15.51
N LEU A 319 -1.93 0.67 16.74
CA LEU A 319 -2.96 0.93 17.76
C LEU A 319 -3.05 2.41 18.16
N VAL A 320 -1.91 3.10 18.21
CA VAL A 320 -1.79 4.46 18.78
C VAL A 320 -1.86 5.58 17.74
N LYS A 321 -1.38 5.34 16.52
CA LYS A 321 -1.20 6.37 15.47
C LYS A 321 -2.13 6.20 14.27
N SER A 322 -3.05 5.23 14.32
CA SER A 322 -4.06 5.04 13.28
C SER A 322 -5.46 5.41 13.78
N VAL A 323 -6.48 5.15 12.95
CA VAL A 323 -7.91 5.27 13.29
C VAL A 323 -8.25 4.49 14.57
N LEU A 324 -7.49 3.45 14.91
CA LEU A 324 -7.70 2.64 16.12
C LEU A 324 -7.46 3.38 17.45
N ASN A 325 -6.79 4.54 17.44
CA ASN A 325 -6.63 5.33 18.66
C ASN A 325 -7.98 5.77 19.25
N ASN A 326 -8.95 6.01 18.37
CA ASN A 326 -10.30 6.45 18.74
C ASN A 326 -11.34 5.32 18.60
N ALA A 327 -10.87 4.06 18.60
CA ALA A 327 -11.71 2.88 18.38
C ALA A 327 -12.86 2.76 19.37
N TYR A 328 -12.73 3.34 20.57
CA TYR A 328 -13.80 3.34 21.57
C TYR A 328 -15.09 4.02 21.08
N ASN A 329 -15.04 4.92 20.10
CA ASN A 329 -16.25 5.55 19.53
C ASN A 329 -16.99 4.66 18.51
N ASP A 330 -16.42 3.51 18.13
CA ASP A 330 -16.97 2.65 17.08
C ASP A 330 -16.86 1.17 17.47
N SER A 331 -18.00 0.51 17.60
CA SER A 331 -18.09 -0.89 18.07
C SER A 331 -17.21 -1.87 17.27
N GLN A 332 -17.11 -1.71 15.94
CA GLN A 332 -16.33 -2.65 15.11
C GLN A 332 -14.82 -2.45 15.32
N LEU A 333 -14.36 -1.21 15.36
CA LEU A 333 -12.95 -0.89 15.61
C LEU A 333 -12.57 -1.26 17.05
N GLU A 334 -13.47 -1.03 18.00
CA GLU A 334 -13.30 -1.41 19.40
C GLU A 334 -13.03 -2.91 19.53
N GLU A 335 -13.81 -3.75 18.84
CA GLU A 335 -13.60 -5.19 18.82
C GLU A 335 -12.23 -5.60 18.26
N VAL A 336 -11.71 -4.87 17.27
CA VAL A 336 -10.37 -5.13 16.72
C VAL A 336 -9.30 -4.85 17.77
N VAL A 337 -9.40 -3.72 18.47
CA VAL A 337 -8.47 -3.35 19.55
C VAL A 337 -8.55 -4.32 20.71
N VAL A 338 -9.77 -4.66 21.16
CA VAL A 338 -10.01 -5.62 22.24
C VAL A 338 -9.44 -6.99 21.89
N ALA A 339 -9.71 -7.51 20.69
CA ALA A 339 -9.16 -8.80 20.26
C ALA A 339 -7.63 -8.78 20.16
N CYS A 340 -7.04 -7.68 19.67
CA CYS A 340 -5.59 -7.51 19.59
C CYS A 340 -4.97 -7.55 21.00
N LEU A 341 -5.46 -6.74 21.93
CA LEU A 341 -4.91 -6.63 23.29
C LEU A 341 -5.20 -7.87 24.15
N ALA A 342 -6.33 -8.54 23.95
CA ALA A 342 -6.62 -9.84 24.57
C ALA A 342 -5.63 -10.92 24.12
N SER A 343 -5.27 -10.92 22.82
CA SER A 343 -4.26 -11.84 22.29
C SER A 343 -2.83 -11.48 22.73
N ARG A 344 -2.58 -10.18 22.96
CA ARG A 344 -1.26 -9.58 23.25
C ARG A 344 -1.35 -8.53 24.36
N PRO A 345 -1.46 -8.96 25.64
CA PRO A 345 -1.52 -8.04 26.77
C PRO A 345 -0.24 -7.22 26.97
N ASP A 346 0.88 -7.62 26.39
CA ASP A 346 2.17 -6.91 26.43
C ASP A 346 2.11 -5.49 25.82
N GLN A 347 1.13 -5.24 24.96
CA GLN A 347 0.91 -3.95 24.30
C GLN A 347 -0.01 -3.01 25.09
N LEU A 348 -0.69 -3.53 26.10
CA LEU A 348 -1.77 -2.85 26.81
C LEU A 348 -1.32 -1.56 27.50
N HIS A 349 -0.24 -1.60 28.28
CA HIS A 349 0.26 -0.43 29.00
C HIS A 349 0.70 0.70 28.04
N ARG A 350 1.21 0.37 26.84
CA ARG A 350 1.60 1.37 25.82
C ARG A 350 0.39 2.01 25.16
N TYR A 351 -0.66 1.23 24.94
CA TYR A 351 -1.93 1.73 24.42
C TYR A 351 -2.61 2.67 25.43
N LEU A 352 -2.73 2.22 26.68
CA LEU A 352 -3.37 3.00 27.75
C LEU A 352 -2.65 4.31 28.04
N ALA A 353 -1.31 4.33 28.02
CA ALA A 353 -0.54 5.55 28.22
C ALA A 353 -0.91 6.66 27.21
N VAL A 354 -1.29 6.32 25.99
CA VAL A 354 -1.72 7.31 24.98
C VAL A 354 -3.22 7.59 25.05
N LEU A 355 -4.03 6.60 25.40
CA LEU A 355 -5.44 6.81 25.69
C LEU A 355 -5.60 7.84 26.82
N GLU A 356 -4.78 7.74 27.87
CA GLU A 356 -4.71 8.71 28.97
C GLU A 356 -4.48 10.14 28.50
N ASP A 357 -3.44 10.36 27.68
CA ASP A 357 -3.12 11.69 27.16
C ASP A 357 -4.24 12.25 26.27
N SER A 358 -4.97 11.39 25.55
CA SER A 358 -6.09 11.79 24.69
C SER A 358 -7.42 11.98 25.43
N ALA A 359 -7.61 11.29 26.57
CA ALA A 359 -8.82 11.33 27.39
C ALA A 359 -8.81 12.47 28.44
N LEU A 360 -7.71 13.22 28.54
CA LEU A 360 -7.55 14.39 29.40
C LEU A 360 -7.69 15.67 28.54
N PRO A 361 -8.90 16.26 28.48
CA PRO A 361 -9.43 16.91 29.67
C PRO A 361 -10.84 16.41 30.02
N VAL A 362 -10.96 15.91 31.26
CA VAL A 362 -12.22 15.42 31.82
C VAL A 362 -13.16 16.58 32.10
N LYS A 363 -14.01 16.89 31.12
CA LYS A 363 -15.32 17.49 31.35
C LYS A 363 -16.33 16.39 31.09
N ASN A 364 -17.40 16.30 31.89
CA ASN A 364 -18.55 15.39 31.74
C ASN A 364 -19.06 15.32 30.28
N THR A 365 -18.39 14.52 29.47
CA THR A 365 -18.61 14.40 28.03
C THR A 365 -18.83 12.93 27.75
N GLU A 366 -19.81 12.63 26.90
CA GLU A 366 -20.15 11.28 26.44
C GLU A 366 -18.91 10.46 26.05
N SER A 367 -17.93 11.10 25.41
CA SER A 367 -16.66 10.47 25.01
C SER A 367 -15.84 9.89 26.19
N TRP A 368 -15.89 10.49 27.38
CA TRP A 368 -15.19 9.97 28.56
C TRP A 368 -15.85 8.69 29.07
N LEU A 369 -17.18 8.65 29.13
CA LEU A 369 -17.93 7.45 29.53
C LEU A 369 -17.67 6.30 28.55
N THR A 370 -17.63 6.59 27.25
CA THR A 370 -17.28 5.61 26.21
C THR A 370 -15.87 5.08 26.39
N ALA A 371 -14.88 5.94 26.67
CA ALA A 371 -13.51 5.51 26.96
C ALA A 371 -13.40 4.68 28.25
N ALA A 372 -14.13 5.04 29.31
CA ALA A 372 -14.17 4.29 30.56
C ALA A 372 -14.77 2.88 30.36
N ASN A 373 -15.90 2.79 29.63
CA ASN A 373 -16.52 1.52 29.26
C ASN A 373 -15.60 0.65 28.40
N HIS A 374 -14.83 1.28 27.49
CA HIS A 374 -13.81 0.58 26.70
C HIS A 374 -12.73 -0.06 27.58
N VAL A 375 -12.20 0.67 28.57
CA VAL A 375 -11.22 0.14 29.53
C VAL A 375 -11.80 -1.02 30.33
N ILE A 376 -13.06 -0.92 30.78
CA ILE A 376 -13.75 -2.01 31.50
C ILE A 376 -13.87 -3.24 30.59
N LYS A 377 -14.31 -3.07 29.34
CA LYS A 377 -14.43 -4.15 28.36
C LYS A 377 -13.07 -4.81 28.09
N LEU A 378 -12.01 -4.01 27.97
CA LEU A 378 -10.64 -4.52 27.86
C LEU A 378 -10.30 -5.39 29.05
N MET A 379 -10.50 -4.93 30.28
CA MET A 379 -10.18 -5.69 31.48
C MET A 379 -10.88 -7.06 31.52
N TYR A 380 -12.15 -7.13 31.15
CA TYR A 380 -12.89 -8.40 31.09
C TYR A 380 -12.44 -9.32 29.95
N SER A 381 -11.86 -8.77 28.89
CA SER A 381 -11.39 -9.55 27.73
C SER A 381 -9.98 -10.15 27.90
N LEU A 382 -9.22 -9.68 28.89
CA LEU A 382 -7.84 -10.11 29.07
C LEU A 382 -7.74 -11.56 29.58
N PRO A 383 -6.69 -12.30 29.19
CA PRO A 383 -6.45 -13.64 29.72
C PRO A 383 -6.25 -13.60 31.24
N THR A 384 -6.76 -14.61 31.93
CA THR A 384 -6.53 -14.76 33.37
C THR A 384 -5.04 -14.90 33.69
N PHE A 385 -4.63 -14.40 34.87
CA PHE A 385 -3.23 -14.41 35.32
C PHE A 385 -2.56 -15.79 35.21
N GLY A 386 -3.29 -16.87 35.49
CA GLY A 386 -2.78 -18.24 35.34
C GLY A 386 -2.39 -18.64 33.90
N HIS A 387 -3.04 -18.06 32.88
CA HIS A 387 -2.68 -18.29 31.47
C HIS A 387 -1.40 -17.53 31.07
N LEU A 388 -1.20 -16.36 31.66
CA LEU A 388 -0.03 -15.49 31.45
C LEU A 388 1.22 -16.11 32.10
N VAL A 389 1.10 -16.62 33.32
CA VAL A 389 2.19 -17.29 34.05
C VAL A 389 2.65 -18.58 33.37
N LYS A 390 1.74 -19.34 32.72
CA LYS A 390 2.12 -20.54 31.94
C LYS A 390 3.06 -20.23 30.77
N HIS A 391 2.98 -19.02 30.21
CA HIS A 391 3.85 -18.58 29.11
C HIS A 391 5.15 -17.93 29.63
N ALA A 392 5.17 -17.45 30.88
CA ALA A 392 6.31 -16.82 31.55
C ALA A 392 7.22 -17.80 32.31
N ARG A 393 7.16 -19.11 32.02
CA ARG A 393 7.81 -20.19 32.79
C ARG A 393 9.35 -20.14 32.88
N THR A 394 9.99 -19.16 32.25
CA THR A 394 11.45 -18.98 32.24
C THR A 394 11.89 -17.63 32.82
N THR A 395 10.99 -16.88 33.45
CA THR A 395 11.22 -15.49 33.88
C THR A 395 11.44 -15.40 35.38
N SER A 396 12.20 -14.40 35.86
CA SER A 396 12.47 -14.21 37.29
C SER A 396 11.23 -13.78 38.08
N ASP A 397 11.24 -14.03 39.39
CA ASP A 397 10.15 -13.68 40.31
C ASP A 397 9.83 -12.18 40.28
N ASP A 398 10.86 -11.32 40.17
CA ASP A 398 10.69 -9.87 40.05
C ASP A 398 9.91 -9.46 38.80
N THR A 399 10.19 -10.11 37.65
CA THR A 399 9.45 -9.85 36.42
C THR A 399 8.02 -10.36 36.51
N LEU A 400 7.78 -11.52 37.13
CA LEU A 400 6.42 -12.02 37.35
C LEU A 400 5.59 -11.08 38.23
N CYS A 401 6.19 -10.52 39.28
CA CYS A 401 5.57 -9.49 40.10
C CYS A 401 5.24 -8.22 39.29
N ASN A 402 6.17 -7.74 38.47
CA ASN A 402 5.94 -6.58 37.61
C ASN A 402 4.82 -6.82 36.59
N ILE A 403 4.72 -8.03 36.03
CA ILE A 403 3.66 -8.44 35.12
C ILE A 403 2.31 -8.48 35.85
N ALA A 404 2.28 -9.06 37.05
CA ALA A 404 1.09 -9.10 37.89
C ALA A 404 0.59 -7.70 38.23
N LEU A 405 1.51 -6.80 38.59
CA LEU A 405 1.20 -5.41 38.88
C LEU A 405 0.68 -4.68 37.64
N ALA A 406 1.36 -4.79 36.50
CA ALA A 406 0.99 -4.12 35.25
C ALA A 406 -0.37 -4.57 34.69
N LEU A 407 -0.75 -5.83 34.89
CA LEU A 407 -2.01 -6.41 34.38
C LEU A 407 -3.12 -6.45 35.43
N SER A 408 -2.85 -6.01 36.67
CA SER A 408 -3.87 -5.87 37.70
C SER A 408 -4.74 -4.64 37.46
N SER A 409 -6.02 -4.69 37.86
CA SER A 409 -6.97 -3.57 37.75
C SER A 409 -6.38 -2.21 38.21
N PRO A 410 -5.68 -2.12 39.36
CA PRO A 410 -5.05 -0.86 39.80
C PRO A 410 -3.82 -0.43 38.98
N GLY A 411 -3.11 -1.36 38.34
CA GLY A 411 -2.00 -1.06 37.43
C GLY A 411 -2.46 -0.65 36.03
N LEU A 412 -3.58 -1.22 35.57
CA LEU A 412 -4.22 -0.91 34.29
C LEU A 412 -4.95 0.43 34.31
N SER A 413 -5.62 0.69 35.43
CA SER A 413 -6.29 1.96 35.66
C SER A 413 -5.24 2.87 36.29
N THR A 414 -4.33 3.41 35.48
CA THR A 414 -3.24 4.26 35.97
C THR A 414 -3.70 5.12 37.12
N MET A 415 -2.91 5.12 38.19
CA MET A 415 -3.18 5.86 39.44
C MET A 415 -3.72 7.28 39.21
N LYS A 416 -3.41 7.92 38.09
CA LYS A 416 -3.90 9.25 37.69
C LYS A 416 -5.39 9.29 37.34
N ILE A 417 -5.92 8.31 36.60
CA ILE A 417 -7.36 8.23 36.29
C ILE A 417 -8.13 8.02 37.58
N PHE A 418 -7.72 7.04 38.41
CA PHE A 418 -8.35 6.79 39.72
C PHE A 418 -8.20 7.96 40.69
N LYS A 419 -7.00 8.56 40.84
CA LYS A 419 -6.79 9.75 41.67
C LYS A 419 -7.64 10.93 41.21
N HIS A 420 -7.84 11.08 39.90
CA HIS A 420 -8.64 12.17 39.35
C HIS A 420 -10.14 11.92 39.53
N VAL A 421 -10.63 10.71 39.23
CA VAL A 421 -12.00 10.28 39.53
C VAL A 421 -12.29 10.51 41.01
N LEU A 422 -11.44 10.02 41.92
CA LEU A 422 -11.55 10.23 43.36
C LEU A 422 -11.44 11.70 43.80
N SER A 423 -10.88 12.58 42.97
CA SER A 423 -10.81 14.03 43.22
C SER A 423 -12.01 14.81 42.67
N MET A 424 -12.93 14.16 41.95
CA MET A 424 -14.13 14.81 41.45
C MET A 424 -15.11 15.09 42.60
N PRO A 425 -15.57 16.33 42.76
CA PRO A 425 -16.55 16.66 43.81
C PRO A 425 -17.90 15.93 43.63
N GLU A 426 -18.20 15.48 42.40
CA GLU A 426 -19.44 14.78 42.03
C GLU A 426 -19.50 13.31 42.50
N LEU A 427 -18.40 12.69 42.99
CA LEU A 427 -18.48 11.34 43.57
C LEU A 427 -19.36 11.26 44.83
N SER A 428 -19.59 12.41 45.48
CA SER A 428 -20.50 12.50 46.63
C SER A 428 -21.98 12.37 46.24
N SER A 429 -22.34 12.58 44.96
CA SER A 429 -23.71 12.42 44.45
C SER A 429 -23.95 11.07 43.77
N TRP A 430 -22.92 10.25 43.56
CA TRP A 430 -23.05 8.87 43.09
C TRP A 430 -23.36 7.92 44.26
N GLN A 431 -24.42 8.23 45.02
CA GLN A 431 -25.01 7.26 45.94
C GLN A 431 -26.00 6.39 45.16
N HIS A 432 -25.64 5.12 45.03
CA HIS A 432 -26.49 3.95 44.79
C HIS A 432 -27.89 4.21 44.21
N THR A 433 -28.05 3.92 42.93
CA THR A 433 -29.29 3.29 42.47
C THR A 433 -28.99 1.79 42.25
N PRO A 434 -29.78 0.88 42.88
CA PRO A 434 -29.53 -0.55 42.90
C PRO A 434 -29.57 -1.21 41.52
#